data_AF-A0A940YAX3-F1
#
_entry.id   AF-A0A940YAX3-F1
#
_cell.length_a   1.000
_cell.length_b   1.000
_cell.length_c   1.000
_cell.angle_alpha   90.00
_cell.angle_beta   90.00
_cell.angle_gamma   90.00
#
_symmetry.space_group_name_H-M   'P 1'
#
loop_
_entity.id
_entity.type
_entity.pdbx_description
1 polymer ?
#
loop_
_entity_poly.entity_id
_entity_poly.type
_entity_poly.pdbx_seq_one_letter_code
_entity_poly.pdbx_strand_id
1 'polypeptide(L)'
;MASLSGSVGKGGANAAADVKLVQQKLKTFAAMPDGKSFDVKVDGKNTKSLEDAIAEFQKRVVGMSRGDGLVEPGGKTWRALNGPVPAPPPAPKAADPKKLSGASWWRANQAKFPNSDKVGDLAGSFQSNVKAFLKALEAAGASVDVASTLRNKERAFLMHYSWEVSRGNVKPAKVPANSALDIVWDHGDDKASVQGAKEMADLFKLKFKPSLTSRHIEGKAIDMSISWSGTLKIADKKGKTVEIGSPTNGESNKELHKLGATYGVVKHPTDPPHWSTDGR
;
A
#
# COMPACT_ATOMS: atom_id res chain seq x y z
N MET A 1 -31.19 38.20 22.96
CA MET A 1 -30.78 36.79 23.11
C MET A 1 -31.33 36.29 24.43
N ALA A 2 -31.85 35.07 24.51
CA ALA A 2 -32.23 34.48 25.79
C ALA A 2 -30.99 34.42 26.71
N SER A 3 -31.18 34.66 28.00
CA SER A 3 -30.14 34.63 29.03
C SER A 3 -30.56 33.66 30.12
N LEU A 4 -29.60 32.90 30.67
CA LEU A 4 -29.86 32.01 31.79
C LEU A 4 -30.04 32.84 33.08
N SER A 5 -31.03 32.49 33.90
CA SER A 5 -31.23 33.11 35.22
C SER A 5 -30.26 32.58 36.28
N GLY A 6 -29.74 31.37 36.09
CA GLY A 6 -28.71 30.74 36.92
C GLY A 6 -27.91 29.68 36.16
N SER A 7 -26.90 29.10 36.81
CA SER A 7 -26.06 28.07 36.19
C SER A 7 -26.79 26.73 36.01
N VAL A 8 -26.43 26.00 34.95
CA VAL A 8 -27.09 24.74 34.56
C VAL A 8 -26.05 23.63 34.42
N GLY A 9 -26.38 22.42 34.88
CA GLY A 9 -25.52 21.25 34.84
C GLY A 9 -24.94 20.93 36.22
N LYS A 10 -23.75 20.33 36.23
CA LYS A 10 -23.16 19.72 37.42
C LYS A 10 -22.92 20.76 38.53
N GLY A 11 -23.65 20.62 39.64
CA GLY A 11 -23.55 21.53 40.78
C GLY A 11 -24.15 22.93 40.56
N GLY A 12 -24.86 23.14 39.45
CA GLY A 12 -25.51 24.42 39.13
C GLY A 12 -26.86 24.62 39.83
N ALA A 13 -27.40 25.84 39.70
CA ALA A 13 -28.72 26.21 40.23
C ALA A 13 -29.87 25.42 39.59
N ASN A 14 -29.73 25.01 38.32
CA ASN A 14 -30.61 24.07 37.63
C ASN A 14 -32.11 24.44 37.65
N ALA A 15 -32.42 25.74 37.53
CA ALA A 15 -33.80 26.18 37.32
C ALA A 15 -34.38 25.51 36.07
N ALA A 16 -35.57 24.92 36.18
CA ALA A 16 -36.13 24.07 35.11
C ALA A 16 -36.25 24.77 33.75
N ALA A 17 -36.50 26.09 33.75
CA ALA A 17 -36.54 26.91 32.55
C ALA A 17 -35.16 27.03 31.86
N ASP A 18 -34.11 27.27 32.65
CA ASP A 18 -32.73 27.35 32.17
C ASP A 18 -32.23 25.98 31.67
N VAL A 19 -32.59 24.91 32.38
CA VAL A 19 -32.27 23.53 31.96
C VAL A 19 -32.91 23.21 30.61
N LYS A 20 -34.19 23.55 30.41
CA LYS A 20 -34.86 23.37 29.10
C LYS A 20 -34.14 24.14 28.00
N LEU A 21 -33.70 25.37 28.30
CA LEU A 21 -33.02 26.20 27.33
C LEU A 21 -31.66 25.58 26.92
N VAL A 22 -30.87 25.10 27.87
CA VAL A 22 -29.61 24.39 27.58
C VAL A 22 -29.85 23.10 26.79
N GLN A 23 -30.85 22.31 27.17
CA GLN A 23 -31.22 21.07 26.44
C GLN A 23 -31.61 21.37 24.98
N GLN A 24 -32.43 22.41 24.76
CA GLN A 24 -32.82 22.83 23.42
C GLN A 24 -31.60 23.25 22.58
N LYS A 25 -30.67 24.00 23.18
CA LYS A 25 -29.43 24.42 22.50
C LYS A 25 -28.51 23.26 22.20
N LEU A 26 -28.26 22.34 23.14
CA LEU A 26 -27.45 21.15 22.89
C LEU A 26 -28.00 20.33 21.72
N LYS A 27 -29.32 20.13 21.69
CA LYS A 27 -29.98 19.37 20.63
C LYS A 27 -29.76 19.93 19.23
N THR A 28 -29.49 21.23 19.05
CA THR A 28 -29.15 21.79 17.73
C THR A 28 -27.81 21.28 17.20
N PHE A 29 -26.90 20.87 18.09
CA PHE A 29 -25.59 20.30 17.72
C PHE A 29 -25.65 18.79 17.46
N ALA A 30 -26.81 18.15 17.64
CA ALA A 30 -27.00 16.73 17.32
C ALA A 30 -26.79 16.40 15.83
N ALA A 31 -26.91 17.41 14.95
CA ALA A 31 -26.68 17.28 13.51
C ALA A 31 -25.18 17.24 13.11
N MET A 32 -24.25 17.46 14.04
CA MET A 32 -22.82 17.33 13.76
C MET A 32 -22.44 15.85 13.51
N PRO A 33 -21.34 15.57 12.77
CA PRO A 33 -20.69 14.27 12.80
C PRO A 33 -20.40 13.87 14.26
N ASP A 34 -20.77 12.65 14.63
CA ASP A 34 -20.70 12.12 16.00
C ASP A 34 -21.47 12.95 17.06
N GLY A 35 -22.43 13.79 16.65
CA GLY A 35 -23.21 14.67 17.53
C GLY A 35 -24.29 13.98 18.37
N LYS A 36 -24.43 12.65 18.27
CA LYS A 36 -25.51 11.88 18.92
C LYS A 36 -25.59 12.10 20.44
N SER A 37 -24.47 12.36 21.11
CA SER A 37 -24.43 12.67 22.54
C SER A 37 -25.15 13.97 22.91
N PHE A 38 -25.40 14.86 21.94
CA PHE A 38 -26.10 16.11 22.14
C PHE A 38 -27.61 16.02 21.89
N ASP A 39 -28.11 14.88 21.40
CA ASP A 39 -29.55 14.62 21.24
C ASP A 39 -30.20 14.27 22.58
N VAL A 40 -30.26 15.28 23.46
CA VAL A 40 -30.81 15.15 24.81
C VAL A 40 -32.33 15.34 24.81
N LYS A 41 -33.01 14.70 25.78
CA LYS A 41 -34.42 14.96 26.04
C LYS A 41 -34.60 16.37 26.60
N VAL A 42 -35.60 17.11 26.10
CA VAL A 42 -35.95 18.45 26.57
C VAL A 42 -37.09 18.34 27.59
N ASP A 43 -36.77 18.23 28.86
CA ASP A 43 -37.74 18.05 29.96
C ASP A 43 -37.51 18.97 31.16
N GLY A 44 -36.44 19.77 31.16
CA GLY A 44 -36.09 20.67 32.25
C GLY A 44 -35.47 19.99 33.46
N LYS A 45 -35.05 18.73 33.35
CA LYS A 45 -34.41 17.98 34.42
C LYS A 45 -32.89 17.92 34.22
N ASN A 46 -32.13 18.32 35.22
CA ASN A 46 -30.70 18.06 35.23
C ASN A 46 -30.45 16.59 35.56
N THR A 47 -30.09 15.81 34.54
CA THR A 47 -29.77 14.38 34.67
C THR A 47 -28.28 14.17 34.44
N LYS A 48 -27.73 13.04 34.91
CA LYS A 48 -26.33 12.68 34.64
C LYS A 48 -26.00 12.70 33.14
N SER A 49 -26.94 12.27 32.30
CA SER A 49 -26.80 12.31 30.83
C SER A 49 -26.70 13.74 30.29
N LEU A 50 -27.41 14.70 30.88
CA LEU A 50 -27.29 16.11 30.51
C LEU A 50 -25.92 16.66 30.91
N GLU A 51 -25.45 16.36 32.11
CA GLU A 51 -24.12 16.77 32.58
C GLU A 51 -23.01 16.22 31.67
N ASP A 52 -23.12 14.95 31.26
CA ASP A 52 -22.18 14.32 30.32
C ASP A 52 -22.24 14.96 28.93
N ALA A 53 -23.45 15.28 28.44
CA ALA A 53 -23.61 15.98 27.17
C ALA A 53 -23.00 17.39 27.20
N ILE A 54 -23.15 18.13 28.32
CA ILE A 54 -22.50 19.43 28.53
C ILE A 54 -20.98 19.28 28.56
N ALA A 55 -20.46 18.32 29.33
CA ALA A 55 -19.02 18.07 29.42
C ALA A 55 -18.42 17.69 28.06
N GLU A 56 -19.13 16.89 27.27
CA GLU A 56 -18.69 16.52 25.93
C GLU A 56 -18.75 17.71 24.96
N PHE A 57 -19.79 18.55 25.05
CA PHE A 57 -19.91 19.77 24.25
C PHE A 57 -18.76 20.74 24.55
N GLN A 58 -18.39 20.90 25.81
CA GLN A 58 -17.27 21.72 26.24
C GLN A 58 -15.94 21.26 25.63
N LYS A 59 -15.69 19.94 25.60
CA LYS A 59 -14.48 19.41 24.98
C LYS A 59 -14.48 19.59 23.47
N ARG A 60 -15.58 19.17 22.82
CA ARG A 60 -15.66 19.03 21.37
C ARG A 60 -15.91 20.33 20.63
N VAL A 61 -16.73 21.22 21.20
CA VAL A 61 -17.20 22.44 20.53
C VAL A 61 -16.54 23.69 21.12
N VAL A 62 -16.38 23.74 22.45
CA VAL A 62 -15.76 24.91 23.13
C VAL A 62 -14.23 24.80 23.12
N GLY A 63 -13.66 23.61 22.93
CA GLY A 63 -12.20 23.37 22.92
C GLY A 63 -11.57 23.32 24.31
N MET A 64 -12.35 22.98 25.35
CA MET A 64 -11.84 22.83 26.71
C MET A 64 -11.09 21.49 26.85
N SER A 65 -9.92 21.51 27.51
CA SER A 65 -9.14 20.29 27.77
C SER A 65 -9.87 19.29 28.67
N ARG A 66 -10.78 19.77 29.53
CA ARG A 66 -11.73 18.98 30.31
C ARG A 66 -13.08 19.67 30.31
N GLY A 67 -14.15 18.89 30.18
CA GLY A 67 -15.50 19.37 30.40
C GLY A 67 -15.88 19.21 31.87
N ASP A 68 -16.27 20.30 32.51
CA ASP A 68 -16.72 20.32 33.90
C ASP A 68 -18.23 19.99 34.04
N GLY A 69 -18.97 20.02 32.93
CA GLY A 69 -20.40 19.74 32.90
C GLY A 69 -21.28 20.89 33.40
N LEU A 70 -20.73 22.11 33.51
CA LEU A 70 -21.43 23.30 34.03
C LEU A 70 -21.52 24.42 32.97
N VAL A 71 -22.70 25.01 32.86
CA VAL A 71 -22.98 26.15 31.99
C VAL A 71 -23.27 27.38 32.84
N GLU A 72 -22.33 28.31 32.85
CA GLU A 72 -22.47 29.59 33.55
C GLU A 72 -23.21 30.64 32.69
N PRO A 73 -24.10 31.46 33.28
CA PRO A 73 -24.72 32.58 32.59
C PRO A 73 -23.68 33.50 31.95
N GLY A 74 -23.79 33.74 30.64
CA GLY A 74 -22.86 34.59 29.90
C GLY A 74 -21.44 34.00 29.72
N GLY A 75 -21.18 32.78 30.22
CA GLY A 75 -19.88 32.10 30.14
C GLY A 75 -19.55 31.54 28.74
N LYS A 76 -18.34 30.99 28.58
CA LYS A 76 -17.85 30.46 27.29
C LYS A 76 -18.76 29.38 26.71
N THR A 77 -19.17 28.42 27.55
CA THR A 77 -20.08 27.33 27.16
C THR A 77 -21.43 27.86 26.70
N TRP A 78 -21.99 28.84 27.42
CA TRP A 78 -23.25 29.49 27.04
C TRP A 78 -23.15 30.27 25.74
N ARG A 79 -22.04 30.98 25.51
CA ARG A 79 -21.80 31.69 24.24
C ARG A 79 -21.68 30.71 23.08
N ALA A 80 -20.97 29.61 23.25
CA ALA A 80 -20.83 28.58 22.22
C ALA A 80 -22.17 27.89 21.88
N LEU A 81 -23.00 27.59 22.89
CA LEU A 81 -24.35 27.05 22.69
C LEU A 81 -25.27 28.00 21.90
N ASN A 82 -25.01 29.31 21.94
CA ASN A 82 -25.73 30.30 21.14
C ASN A 82 -25.07 30.62 19.80
N GLY A 83 -23.89 30.05 19.54
CA GLY A 83 -23.16 30.22 18.29
C GLY A 83 -23.71 29.31 17.17
N PRO A 84 -23.21 29.48 15.95
CA PRO A 84 -23.53 28.57 14.85
C PRO A 84 -23.02 27.16 15.16
N VAL A 85 -23.76 26.15 14.70
CA VAL A 85 -23.28 24.77 14.69
C VAL A 85 -22.08 24.68 13.75
N PRO A 86 -20.91 24.18 14.20
CA PRO A 86 -19.75 24.00 13.34
C PRO A 86 -20.14 23.16 12.12
N ALA A 87 -19.87 23.68 10.92
CA ALA A 87 -20.02 22.91 9.71
C ALA A 87 -19.11 21.67 9.77
N PRO A 88 -19.49 20.54 9.16
CA PRO A 88 -18.57 19.42 8.97
C PRO A 88 -17.28 19.97 8.33
N PRO A 89 -16.10 19.47 8.73
CA PRO A 89 -14.89 19.77 7.97
C PRO A 89 -15.14 19.43 6.50
N PRO A 90 -14.63 20.23 5.55
CA PRO A 90 -14.78 19.92 4.13
C PRO A 90 -14.28 18.49 3.91
N ALA A 91 -15.02 17.72 3.10
CA ALA A 91 -14.57 16.40 2.67
C ALA A 91 -13.11 16.51 2.17
N PRO A 92 -12.25 15.51 2.41
CA PRO A 92 -10.92 15.49 1.81
C PRO A 92 -11.06 15.82 0.33
N LYS A 93 -10.31 16.81 -0.16
CA LYS A 93 -10.35 17.20 -1.57
C LYS A 93 -10.19 15.92 -2.39
N ALA A 94 -11.21 15.59 -3.19
CA ALA A 94 -11.21 14.36 -3.98
C ALA A 94 -9.90 14.26 -4.76
N ALA A 95 -9.23 13.11 -4.66
CA ALA A 95 -7.98 12.89 -5.37
C ALA A 95 -8.21 13.07 -6.87
N ASP A 96 -7.21 13.60 -7.58
CA ASP A 96 -7.24 13.72 -9.03
C ASP A 96 -7.52 12.31 -9.63
N PRO A 97 -8.63 12.12 -10.38
CA PRO A 97 -8.98 10.83 -10.97
C PRO A 97 -7.85 10.22 -11.82
N LYS A 98 -6.99 11.06 -12.41
CA LYS A 98 -5.83 10.60 -13.21
C LYS A 98 -4.74 9.95 -12.37
N LYS A 99 -4.74 10.17 -11.05
CA LYS A 99 -3.75 9.64 -10.10
C LYS A 99 -4.23 8.40 -9.36
N LEU A 100 -5.53 8.10 -9.41
CA LEU A 100 -6.09 6.92 -8.74
C LEU A 100 -5.49 5.63 -9.31
N SER A 101 -5.04 4.74 -8.44
CA SER A 101 -4.56 3.41 -8.82
C SER A 101 -5.63 2.67 -9.61
N GLY A 102 -5.27 2.04 -10.72
CA GLY A 102 -6.23 1.40 -11.61
C GLY A 102 -5.65 1.14 -12.99
N ALA A 103 -6.44 0.50 -13.85
CA ALA A 103 -6.02 0.17 -15.20
C ALA A 103 -5.60 1.42 -15.99
N SER A 104 -6.36 2.51 -15.86
CA SER A 104 -6.10 3.78 -16.55
C SER A 104 -4.77 4.39 -16.15
N TRP A 105 -4.48 4.46 -14.85
CA TRP A 105 -3.21 4.97 -14.34
C TRP A 105 -2.04 4.12 -14.83
N TRP A 106 -2.15 2.79 -14.75
CA TRP A 106 -1.10 1.90 -15.21
C TRP A 106 -0.81 2.07 -16.70
N ARG A 107 -1.84 2.06 -17.55
CA ARG A 107 -1.67 2.23 -19.00
C ARG A 107 -0.99 3.55 -19.36
N ALA A 108 -1.32 4.63 -18.65
CA ALA A 108 -0.73 5.94 -18.88
C ALA A 108 0.73 6.05 -18.41
N ASN A 109 1.16 5.25 -17.44
CA ASN A 109 2.47 5.42 -16.78
C ASN A 109 3.45 4.27 -17.00
N GLN A 110 3.02 3.10 -17.47
CA GLN A 110 3.85 1.89 -17.55
C GLN A 110 5.16 2.06 -18.32
N ALA A 111 5.19 2.92 -19.34
CA ALA A 111 6.38 3.17 -20.14
C ALA A 111 7.55 3.75 -19.32
N LYS A 112 7.27 4.36 -18.16
CA LYS A 112 8.27 4.89 -17.22
C LYS A 112 8.92 3.80 -16.37
N PHE A 113 8.33 2.60 -16.34
CA PHE A 113 8.75 1.49 -15.48
C PHE A 113 9.01 0.21 -16.31
N PRO A 114 9.91 0.26 -17.31
CA PRO A 114 10.21 -0.90 -18.14
C PRO A 114 10.97 -1.97 -17.32
N ASN A 115 10.65 -3.23 -17.55
CA ASN A 115 11.59 -4.31 -17.24
C ASN A 115 12.62 -4.43 -18.38
N SER A 116 13.68 -5.18 -18.14
CA SER A 116 14.68 -5.54 -19.15
C SER A 116 14.79 -7.05 -19.30
N ASP A 117 15.20 -7.47 -20.50
CA ASP A 117 15.68 -8.79 -20.89
C ASP A 117 17.17 -8.75 -21.31
N LYS A 118 17.81 -7.58 -21.22
CA LYS A 118 19.18 -7.39 -21.68
C LYS A 118 20.15 -7.83 -20.60
N VAL A 119 21.10 -8.68 -20.99
CA VAL A 119 22.24 -9.06 -20.14
C VAL A 119 23.06 -7.84 -19.72
N GLY A 120 23.14 -6.81 -20.57
CA GLY A 120 23.83 -5.56 -20.28
C GLY A 120 23.25 -4.73 -19.12
N ASP A 121 22.02 -5.04 -18.67
CA ASP A 121 21.38 -4.36 -17.55
C ASP A 121 21.54 -5.12 -16.22
N LEU A 122 22.22 -6.27 -16.23
CA LEU A 122 22.62 -6.98 -15.02
C LEU A 122 23.70 -6.19 -14.25
N ALA A 123 23.71 -6.35 -12.93
CA ALA A 123 24.56 -5.58 -12.03
C ALA A 123 25.91 -6.26 -11.73
N GLY A 124 26.96 -5.45 -11.63
CA GLY A 124 28.26 -5.85 -11.09
C GLY A 124 28.90 -7.06 -11.78
N SER A 125 29.59 -7.91 -10.99
CA SER A 125 30.27 -9.10 -11.50
C SER A 125 29.32 -10.14 -12.08
N PHE A 126 28.04 -10.15 -11.67
CA PHE A 126 27.05 -11.08 -12.20
C PHE A 126 26.86 -10.89 -13.71
N GLN A 127 26.88 -9.66 -14.19
CA GLN A 127 26.82 -9.37 -15.63
C GLN A 127 27.93 -10.09 -16.40
N SER A 128 29.19 -9.90 -15.98
CA SER A 128 30.34 -10.49 -16.66
C SER A 128 30.35 -12.01 -16.56
N ASN A 129 29.86 -12.55 -15.44
CA ASN A 129 29.69 -13.97 -15.22
C ASN A 129 28.67 -14.59 -16.19
N VAL A 130 27.49 -13.97 -16.32
CA VAL A 130 26.45 -14.39 -17.27
C VAL A 130 26.97 -14.30 -18.71
N LYS A 131 27.62 -13.20 -19.10
CA LYS A 131 28.24 -13.08 -20.44
C LYS A 131 29.22 -14.21 -20.74
N ALA A 132 30.07 -14.58 -19.78
CA ALA A 132 31.02 -15.67 -19.95
C ALA A 132 30.33 -17.04 -20.05
N PHE A 133 29.27 -17.26 -19.27
CA PHE A 133 28.50 -18.51 -19.31
C PHE A 133 27.73 -18.66 -20.64
N LEU A 134 27.03 -17.61 -21.08
CA LEU A 134 26.33 -17.59 -22.36
C LEU A 134 27.28 -17.83 -23.54
N LYS A 135 28.46 -17.21 -23.52
CA LYS A 135 29.49 -17.44 -24.54
C LYS A 135 29.95 -18.90 -24.58
N ALA A 136 30.10 -19.55 -23.42
CA ALA A 136 30.47 -20.96 -23.36
C ALA A 136 29.36 -21.88 -23.88
N LEU A 137 28.10 -21.56 -23.58
CA LEU A 137 26.93 -22.27 -24.10
C LEU A 137 26.83 -22.16 -25.62
N GLU A 138 26.94 -20.95 -26.15
CA GLU A 138 26.91 -20.68 -27.59
C GLU A 138 28.06 -21.41 -28.31
N ALA A 139 29.28 -21.34 -27.77
CA ALA A 139 30.44 -22.04 -28.33
C ALA A 139 30.29 -23.57 -28.33
N ALA A 140 29.50 -24.11 -27.40
CA ALA A 140 29.19 -25.53 -27.30
C ALA A 140 27.97 -25.95 -28.16
N GLY A 141 27.33 -25.01 -28.87
CA GLY A 141 26.17 -25.27 -29.72
C GLY A 141 24.84 -25.36 -28.97
N ALA A 142 24.77 -24.85 -27.73
CA ALA A 142 23.50 -24.72 -27.01
C ALA A 142 22.73 -23.47 -27.46
N SER A 143 21.41 -23.58 -27.49
CA SER A 143 20.49 -22.46 -27.68
C SER A 143 20.11 -21.85 -26.33
N VAL A 144 20.09 -20.52 -26.25
CA VAL A 144 19.65 -19.78 -25.06
C VAL A 144 18.62 -18.72 -25.46
N ASP A 145 17.50 -18.71 -24.74
CA ASP A 145 16.45 -17.69 -24.85
C ASP A 145 16.35 -16.94 -23.52
N VAL A 146 16.62 -15.63 -23.53
CA VAL A 146 16.58 -14.78 -22.33
C VAL A 146 15.23 -14.10 -22.26
N ALA A 147 14.45 -14.43 -21.22
CA ALA A 147 13.11 -13.90 -21.02
C ALA A 147 13.09 -12.65 -20.13
N SER A 148 13.99 -12.55 -19.15
CA SER A 148 14.02 -11.41 -18.22
C SER A 148 15.37 -11.25 -17.51
N THR A 149 15.76 -10.02 -17.18
CA THR A 149 16.96 -9.69 -16.41
C THR A 149 16.61 -8.73 -15.27
N LEU A 150 16.53 -7.43 -15.55
CA LEU A 150 16.27 -6.39 -14.54
C LEU A 150 14.77 -6.12 -14.42
N ARG A 151 14.25 -6.23 -13.20
CA ARG A 151 12.90 -5.75 -12.85
C ARG A 151 13.01 -4.35 -12.28
N ASN A 152 12.32 -3.39 -12.89
CA ASN A 152 12.27 -2.04 -12.34
C ASN A 152 11.67 -2.04 -10.93
N LYS A 153 12.33 -1.35 -9.98
CA LYS A 153 11.97 -1.37 -8.56
C LYS A 153 10.60 -0.74 -8.30
N GLU A 154 10.25 0.35 -8.99
CA GLU A 154 8.92 0.96 -8.92
C GLU A 154 7.85 0.03 -9.51
N ARG A 155 8.13 -0.66 -10.61
CA ARG A 155 7.23 -1.68 -11.16
C ARG A 155 6.97 -2.80 -10.15
N ALA A 156 8.02 -3.31 -9.50
CA ALA A 156 7.89 -4.33 -8.46
C ALA A 156 7.05 -3.85 -7.27
N PHE A 157 7.23 -2.59 -6.87
CA PHE A 157 6.41 -1.93 -5.85
C PHE A 157 4.93 -1.90 -6.26
N LEU A 158 4.63 -1.43 -7.48
CA LEU A 158 3.26 -1.40 -8.00
C LEU A 158 2.65 -2.80 -8.04
N MET A 159 3.36 -3.80 -8.55
CA MET A 159 2.90 -5.19 -8.59
C MET A 159 2.60 -5.71 -7.17
N HIS A 160 3.49 -5.47 -6.20
CA HIS A 160 3.34 -5.91 -4.83
C HIS A 160 2.09 -5.32 -4.18
N TYR A 161 1.93 -4.00 -4.22
CA TYR A 161 0.81 -3.35 -3.53
C TYR A 161 -0.51 -3.51 -4.28
N SER A 162 -0.50 -3.68 -5.61
CA SER A 162 -1.68 -4.14 -6.34
C SER A 162 -2.14 -5.52 -5.83
N TRP A 163 -1.21 -6.44 -5.59
CA TRP A 163 -1.52 -7.77 -5.04
C TRP A 163 -2.06 -7.70 -3.61
N GLU A 164 -1.41 -6.93 -2.73
CA GLU A 164 -1.79 -6.80 -1.32
C GLU A 164 -3.15 -6.14 -1.14
N VAL A 165 -3.37 -4.99 -1.80
CA VAL A 165 -4.61 -4.21 -1.66
C VAL A 165 -5.78 -4.95 -2.30
N SER A 166 -5.61 -5.56 -3.48
CA SER A 166 -6.69 -6.32 -4.14
C SER A 166 -7.18 -7.54 -3.33
N ARG A 167 -6.39 -8.00 -2.36
CA ARG A 167 -6.72 -9.12 -1.46
C ARG A 167 -7.09 -8.66 -0.04
N GLY A 168 -7.10 -7.36 0.22
CA GLY A 168 -7.39 -6.79 1.54
C GLY A 168 -6.31 -7.02 2.58
N ASN A 169 -5.10 -7.47 2.20
CA ASN A 169 -3.99 -7.70 3.13
C ASN A 169 -3.41 -6.39 3.67
N VAL A 170 -3.49 -5.32 2.88
CA VAL A 170 -3.07 -3.98 3.24
C VAL A 170 -4.20 -3.02 2.91
N LYS A 171 -4.54 -2.13 3.85
CA LYS A 171 -5.51 -1.06 3.60
C LYS A 171 -4.93 -0.07 2.57
N PRO A 172 -5.73 0.48 1.65
CA PRO A 172 -5.26 1.46 0.66
C PRO A 172 -4.49 2.64 1.28
N ALA A 173 -5.00 3.20 2.38
CA ALA A 173 -4.38 4.28 3.15
C ALA A 173 -3.06 3.91 3.85
N LYS A 174 -2.71 2.61 3.86
CA LYS A 174 -1.51 2.06 4.53
C LYS A 174 -0.46 1.57 3.54
N VAL A 175 -0.69 1.71 2.23
CA VAL A 175 0.37 1.52 1.25
C VAL A 175 1.47 2.56 1.52
N PRO A 176 2.74 2.17 1.70
CA PRO A 176 3.83 3.12 1.91
C PRO A 176 3.91 4.14 0.78
N ALA A 177 4.24 5.38 1.12
CA ALA A 177 4.49 6.40 0.12
C ALA A 177 5.73 6.04 -0.70
N ASN A 178 5.66 6.25 -2.01
CA ASN A 178 6.80 6.13 -2.91
C ASN A 178 6.88 7.41 -3.77
N SER A 179 7.89 8.25 -3.52
CA SER A 179 8.02 9.55 -4.18
C SER A 179 8.27 9.48 -5.68
N ALA A 180 8.68 8.31 -6.21
CA ALA A 180 8.81 8.09 -7.64
C ALA A 180 7.48 7.73 -8.32
N LEU A 181 6.43 7.48 -7.54
CA LEU A 181 5.11 7.07 -8.00
C LEU A 181 4.05 8.11 -7.61
N ASP A 182 3.64 8.92 -8.58
CA ASP A 182 2.49 9.83 -8.43
C ASP A 182 1.18 9.04 -8.59
N ILE A 183 0.91 8.16 -7.62
CA ILE A 183 -0.24 7.26 -7.56
C ILE A 183 -0.97 7.40 -6.22
N VAL A 184 -2.29 7.36 -6.27
CA VAL A 184 -3.18 7.41 -5.11
C VAL A 184 -3.86 6.05 -4.96
N TRP A 185 -3.51 5.34 -3.90
CA TRP A 185 -4.10 4.03 -3.58
C TRP A 185 -5.44 4.16 -2.85
N ASP A 186 -5.56 5.12 -1.94
CA ASP A 186 -6.78 5.40 -1.19
C ASP A 186 -7.68 6.36 -1.97
N HIS A 187 -8.78 5.83 -2.50
CA HIS A 187 -9.73 6.57 -3.32
C HIS A 187 -10.78 7.30 -2.46
N GLY A 188 -10.68 7.24 -1.13
CA GLY A 188 -11.72 7.67 -0.20
C GLY A 188 -12.90 6.70 -0.09
N ASP A 189 -12.83 5.59 -0.85
CA ASP A 189 -13.76 4.46 -0.83
C ASP A 189 -12.95 3.17 -0.95
N ASP A 190 -13.05 2.30 0.05
CA ASP A 190 -12.26 1.06 0.11
C ASP A 190 -12.59 0.12 -1.06
N LYS A 191 -13.84 0.07 -1.52
CA LYS A 191 -14.28 -0.81 -2.61
C LYS A 191 -13.69 -0.35 -3.96
N ALA A 192 -13.71 0.95 -4.23
CA ALA A 192 -13.09 1.55 -5.41
C ALA A 192 -11.57 1.32 -5.41
N SER A 193 -10.94 1.52 -4.25
CA SER A 193 -9.50 1.31 -4.06
C SER A 193 -9.07 -0.13 -4.34
N VAL A 194 -9.81 -1.10 -3.78
CA VAL A 194 -9.59 -2.53 -4.01
C VAL A 194 -9.80 -2.90 -5.48
N GLN A 195 -10.83 -2.34 -6.12
CA GLN A 195 -11.11 -2.57 -7.55
C GLN A 195 -9.97 -2.05 -8.43
N GLY A 196 -9.48 -0.82 -8.19
CA GLY A 196 -8.34 -0.26 -8.93
C GLY A 196 -7.05 -1.08 -8.73
N ALA A 197 -6.78 -1.53 -7.51
CA ALA A 197 -5.66 -2.44 -7.25
C ALA A 197 -5.81 -3.78 -7.99
N LYS A 198 -7.02 -4.34 -8.03
CA LYS A 198 -7.32 -5.59 -8.75
C LYS A 198 -7.09 -5.46 -10.25
N GLU A 199 -7.55 -4.37 -10.86
CA GLU A 199 -7.32 -4.10 -12.28
C GLU A 199 -5.83 -4.10 -12.64
N MET A 200 -5.00 -3.46 -11.82
CA MET A 200 -3.56 -3.47 -12.01
C MET A 200 -2.96 -4.87 -11.82
N ALA A 201 -3.38 -5.60 -10.76
CA ALA A 201 -2.93 -6.97 -10.53
C ALA A 201 -3.26 -7.92 -11.70
N ASP A 202 -4.44 -7.74 -12.32
CA ASP A 202 -4.87 -8.50 -13.48
C ASP A 202 -4.02 -8.15 -14.73
N LEU A 203 -3.72 -6.87 -14.96
CA LEU A 203 -2.82 -6.42 -16.03
C LEU A 203 -1.39 -6.95 -15.86
N PHE A 204 -0.93 -7.08 -14.62
CA PHE A 204 0.35 -7.70 -14.27
C PHE A 204 0.31 -9.23 -14.31
N LYS A 205 -0.86 -9.86 -14.48
CA LYS A 205 -1.07 -11.31 -14.51
C LYS A 205 -0.51 -12.02 -13.26
N LEU A 206 -0.69 -11.42 -12.09
CA LEU A 206 -0.08 -11.90 -10.84
C LEU A 206 -0.77 -13.17 -10.30
N LYS A 207 -0.06 -14.30 -10.33
CA LYS A 207 -0.48 -15.55 -9.67
C LYS A 207 -0.07 -15.59 -8.20
N PHE A 208 1.15 -15.14 -7.91
CA PHE A 208 1.75 -15.14 -6.57
C PHE A 208 2.09 -13.72 -6.12
N LYS A 209 2.30 -13.53 -4.81
CA LYS A 209 2.72 -12.25 -4.23
C LYS A 209 4.09 -11.85 -4.79
N PRO A 210 4.21 -10.68 -5.46
CA PRO A 210 5.50 -10.18 -5.91
C PRO A 210 6.41 -9.85 -4.73
N SER A 211 7.66 -10.32 -4.76
CA SER A 211 8.66 -9.97 -3.75
C SER A 211 9.27 -8.58 -4.03
N LEU A 212 9.43 -7.77 -2.98
CA LEU A 212 10.14 -6.48 -3.03
C LEU A 212 11.66 -6.63 -2.88
N THR A 213 12.14 -7.83 -2.55
CA THR A 213 13.56 -8.15 -2.34
C THR A 213 14.06 -9.20 -3.34
N SER A 214 13.45 -9.24 -4.53
CA SER A 214 13.82 -10.18 -5.59
C SER A 214 15.18 -9.83 -6.20
N ARG A 215 15.97 -10.85 -6.54
CA ARG A 215 17.24 -10.68 -7.26
C ARG A 215 17.09 -10.00 -8.62
N HIS A 216 15.94 -10.11 -9.28
CA HIS A 216 15.66 -9.35 -10.50
C HIS A 216 15.64 -7.84 -10.26
N ILE A 217 15.23 -7.37 -9.07
CA ILE A 217 15.23 -5.94 -8.73
C ILE A 217 16.67 -5.44 -8.54
N GLU A 218 17.54 -6.30 -8.03
CA GLU A 218 18.96 -6.00 -7.85
C GLU A 218 19.79 -6.14 -9.14
N GLY A 219 19.20 -6.62 -10.24
CA GLY A 219 19.94 -6.98 -11.46
C GLY A 219 20.87 -8.18 -11.27
N LYS A 220 20.56 -9.06 -10.33
CA LYS A 220 21.35 -10.25 -9.95
C LYS A 220 20.68 -11.58 -10.31
N ALA A 221 19.66 -11.53 -11.15
CA ALA A 221 18.98 -12.71 -11.68
C ALA A 221 18.72 -12.54 -13.18
N ILE A 222 18.59 -13.68 -13.84
CA ILE A 222 18.24 -13.83 -15.25
C ILE A 222 17.28 -15.02 -15.37
N ASP A 223 16.17 -14.79 -16.04
CA ASP A 223 15.26 -15.84 -16.49
C ASP A 223 15.64 -16.23 -17.90
N MET A 224 16.04 -17.49 -18.09
CA MET A 224 16.43 -17.99 -19.40
C MET A 224 16.16 -19.48 -19.57
N SER A 225 15.82 -19.87 -20.79
CA SER A 225 15.71 -21.25 -21.22
C SER A 225 16.99 -21.65 -21.96
N ILE A 226 17.54 -22.81 -21.63
CA ILE A 226 18.75 -23.36 -22.27
C ILE A 226 18.39 -24.74 -22.83
N SER A 227 18.75 -25.03 -24.07
CA SER A 227 18.55 -26.35 -24.68
C SER A 227 19.67 -26.70 -25.65
N TRP A 228 19.88 -27.99 -25.87
CA TRP A 228 20.86 -28.51 -26.82
C TRP A 228 20.43 -29.89 -27.33
N SER A 229 21.19 -30.45 -28.27
CA SER A 229 21.01 -31.82 -28.77
C SER A 229 22.24 -32.67 -28.47
N GLY A 230 22.02 -33.98 -28.26
CA GLY A 230 23.09 -34.94 -27.97
C GLY A 230 23.86 -34.62 -26.69
N THR A 231 25.17 -34.85 -26.72
CA THR A 231 26.08 -34.54 -25.62
C THR A 231 26.69 -33.15 -25.81
N LEU A 232 26.44 -32.25 -24.86
CA LEU A 232 27.03 -30.91 -24.84
C LEU A 232 28.48 -31.01 -24.34
N LYS A 233 29.45 -30.66 -25.18
CA LYS A 233 30.86 -30.54 -24.79
C LYS A 233 31.19 -29.08 -24.54
N ILE A 234 31.39 -28.71 -23.28
CA ILE A 234 31.46 -27.31 -22.86
C ILE A 234 32.56 -27.11 -21.81
N ALA A 235 33.23 -25.97 -21.84
CA ALA A 235 34.24 -25.62 -20.84
C ALA A 235 33.59 -25.07 -19.57
N ASP A 236 34.15 -25.40 -18.41
CA ASP A 236 33.88 -24.70 -17.16
C ASP A 236 34.60 -23.33 -17.09
N LYS A 237 34.37 -22.56 -16.02
CA LYS A 237 35.00 -21.25 -15.85
C LYS A 237 36.54 -21.28 -15.84
N LYS A 238 37.16 -22.42 -15.52
CA LYS A 238 38.62 -22.63 -15.51
C LYS A 238 39.14 -23.17 -16.85
N GLY A 239 38.27 -23.40 -17.83
CA GLY A 239 38.63 -23.92 -19.15
C GLY A 239 38.65 -25.44 -19.25
N LYS A 240 38.22 -26.17 -18.21
CA LYS A 240 38.15 -27.64 -18.26
C LYS A 240 36.90 -28.06 -19.02
N THR A 241 37.05 -28.86 -20.07
CA THR A 241 35.92 -29.44 -20.80
C THR A 241 35.17 -30.46 -19.94
N VAL A 242 33.84 -30.34 -19.93
CA VAL A 242 32.89 -31.31 -19.38
C VAL A 242 31.94 -31.77 -20.48
N GLU A 243 31.43 -32.99 -20.34
CA GLU A 243 30.41 -33.55 -21.22
C GLU A 243 29.10 -33.68 -20.46
N ILE A 244 28.03 -33.10 -21.01
CA ILE A 244 26.70 -33.07 -20.39
C ILE A 244 25.70 -33.74 -21.33
N GLY A 245 25.17 -34.89 -20.90
CA GLY A 245 24.12 -35.62 -21.60
C GLY A 245 22.70 -35.21 -21.17
N SER A 246 21.78 -36.16 -21.21
CA SER A 246 20.38 -35.95 -20.83
C SER A 246 20.20 -35.63 -19.33
N PRO A 247 19.17 -34.84 -18.97
CA PRO A 247 18.20 -34.19 -19.85
C PRO A 247 18.82 -33.00 -20.60
N THR A 248 18.46 -32.79 -21.87
CA THR A 248 19.12 -31.77 -22.71
C THR A 248 18.51 -30.36 -22.57
N ASN A 249 18.24 -29.95 -21.32
CA ASN A 249 17.67 -28.65 -20.98
C ASN A 249 18.26 -28.06 -19.69
N GLY A 250 18.23 -26.72 -19.60
CA GLY A 250 18.68 -25.95 -18.44
C GLY A 250 17.78 -26.03 -17.23
N GLU A 251 16.52 -26.45 -17.39
CA GLU A 251 15.57 -26.50 -16.28
C GLU A 251 15.92 -27.61 -15.29
N SER A 252 16.29 -28.79 -15.79
CA SER A 252 16.38 -30.03 -15.01
C SER A 252 17.77 -30.70 -15.01
N ASN A 253 18.71 -30.26 -15.85
CA ASN A 253 20.03 -30.88 -15.92
C ASN A 253 20.97 -30.43 -14.80
N LYS A 254 21.20 -31.32 -13.83
CA LYS A 254 22.06 -31.06 -12.66
C LYS A 254 23.53 -30.83 -12.99
N GLU A 255 24.06 -31.44 -14.05
CA GLU A 255 25.45 -31.21 -14.46
C GLU A 255 25.62 -29.82 -15.09
N LEU A 256 24.63 -29.36 -15.86
CA LEU A 256 24.59 -27.98 -16.33
C LEU A 256 24.43 -26.98 -15.17
N HIS A 257 23.64 -27.31 -14.15
CA HIS A 257 23.51 -26.46 -12.96
C HIS A 257 24.86 -26.33 -12.22
N LYS A 258 25.58 -27.44 -12.03
CA LYS A 258 26.94 -27.43 -11.46
C LYS A 258 27.91 -26.62 -12.33
N LEU A 259 27.84 -26.77 -13.65
CA LEU A 259 28.65 -26.01 -14.59
C LEU A 259 28.39 -24.51 -14.48
N GLY A 260 27.12 -24.08 -14.52
CA GLY A 260 26.73 -22.67 -14.35
C GLY A 260 27.24 -22.08 -13.04
N ALA A 261 27.20 -22.86 -11.95
CA ALA A 261 27.74 -22.43 -10.66
C ALA A 261 29.25 -22.13 -10.72
N THR A 262 30.03 -22.79 -11.59
CA THR A 262 31.45 -22.44 -11.79
C THR A 262 31.64 -21.04 -12.37
N TYR A 263 30.66 -20.54 -13.13
CA TYR A 263 30.62 -19.17 -13.64
C TYR A 263 30.05 -18.18 -12.64
N GLY A 264 29.52 -18.62 -11.48
CA GLY A 264 28.76 -17.78 -10.56
C GLY A 264 27.33 -17.49 -11.05
N VAL A 265 26.77 -18.38 -11.89
CA VAL A 265 25.39 -18.34 -12.38
C VAL A 265 24.65 -19.57 -11.84
N VAL A 266 23.96 -19.40 -10.73
CA VAL A 266 23.41 -20.49 -9.93
C VAL A 266 21.92 -20.69 -10.24
N LYS A 267 21.53 -21.93 -10.55
CA LYS A 267 20.14 -22.29 -10.87
C LYS A 267 19.23 -22.20 -9.64
N HIS A 268 18.04 -21.62 -9.78
CA HIS A 268 17.00 -21.74 -8.75
C HIS A 268 16.42 -23.16 -8.68
N PRO A 269 16.22 -23.76 -7.49
CA PRO A 269 15.81 -25.16 -7.35
C PRO A 269 14.44 -25.52 -7.93
N THR A 270 13.48 -24.60 -7.88
CA THR A 270 12.07 -24.89 -8.21
C THR A 270 11.45 -23.91 -9.21
N ASP A 271 12.21 -22.93 -9.69
CA ASP A 271 11.73 -21.93 -10.65
C ASP A 271 12.49 -22.18 -11.96
N PRO A 272 11.89 -22.94 -12.90
CA PRO A 272 12.61 -23.50 -14.05
C PRO A 272 13.44 -22.49 -14.86
N PRO A 273 12.96 -21.28 -15.22
CA PRO A 273 13.76 -20.31 -15.97
C PRO A 273 14.81 -19.58 -15.12
N HIS A 274 14.67 -19.53 -13.79
CA HIS A 274 15.43 -18.60 -12.95
C HIS A 274 16.86 -19.08 -12.65
N TRP A 275 17.82 -18.17 -12.87
CA TRP A 275 19.22 -18.26 -12.46
C TRP A 275 19.64 -16.96 -11.79
N SER A 276 20.48 -17.02 -10.75
CA SER A 276 20.92 -15.82 -10.03
C SER A 276 22.32 -15.98 -9.47
N THR A 277 22.81 -14.97 -8.75
CA THR A 277 24.10 -15.03 -8.04
C THR A 277 24.16 -16.13 -6.99
N ASP A 278 23.01 -16.56 -6.45
CA ASP A 278 22.92 -17.45 -5.29
C ASP A 278 21.79 -18.50 -5.39
N GLY A 279 21.12 -18.61 -6.54
CA GLY A 279 20.03 -19.57 -6.75
C GLY A 279 18.76 -19.26 -5.97
N ARG A 280 18.58 -17.99 -5.58
CA ARG A 280 17.40 -17.44 -4.90
C ARG A 280 16.76 -16.32 -5.72
#